data_AF-A0A453HY52-F1
#
_entry.id   AF-A0A453HY52-F1
#
_cell.length_a   1.000
_cell.length_b   1.000
_cell.length_c   1.000
_cell.angle_alpha   90.00
_cell.angle_beta   90.00
_cell.angle_gamma   90.00
#
_symmetry.space_group_name_H-M   'P 1'
#
loop_
_entity.id
_entity.type
_entity.pdbx_description
1 polymer ?
#
loop_
_entity_poly.entity_id
_entity_poly.type
_entity_poly.pdbx_seq_one_letter_code
_entity_poly.pdbx_strand_id
1 'polypeptide(L)'
;ATPIPRPPPPGGEMAPCCPAESTKPAFIGIFGAIVGGFAVSAVFFLLSFSSITAPALPFPVVTATTTNLSALSTPAQPETMYNRPIWKSPARGSRMPSPRAFRLTRDMVRARARDGVIVVTFGNYAFMDFILTWVRHLTGLGVDNLLVGAMDTKLLRQLYLTGVPVFDMGSRMVTEDVGWGSPTFHKMGREKVLLINELLPFGYELLMCDTDMVWLKNPLPYLARYPSADLLTSSDQVIPTVTDDSLENWREVTGAYNIGIFHWRPTEPAKRLAKDWKDLVISDDKIWDQNAFNDLVHTVFGQPVQGEDELVYSYDGKLKLGVLPASIFCSGHTYFVQGMHQQLRLEPYAVHTTFQYAGTEGKRHRLREAMLFFDQPSYYDSPGGFLSFRPNIPKRMLLDGAHTVESHFALVNYQMKQIRTALAMASLLKRTLA
;
A
#
# COMPACT_ATOMS: atom_id res chain seq x y z
N ALA A 1 -95.88 -15.55 -21.72
CA ALA A 1 -94.48 -15.22 -22.05
C ALA A 1 -93.69 -15.15 -20.75
N THR A 2 -92.60 -15.90 -20.70
CA THR A 2 -91.76 -16.31 -19.56
C THR A 2 -90.86 -15.19 -19.01
N PRO A 3 -90.56 -15.15 -17.70
CA PRO A 3 -89.49 -14.34 -17.12
C PRO A 3 -88.34 -15.17 -16.47
N ILE A 4 -87.25 -14.44 -16.12
CA ILE A 4 -86.06 -14.77 -15.28
C ILE A 4 -84.81 -15.24 -16.08
N PRO A 5 -83.53 -14.89 -15.71
CA PRO A 5 -83.03 -14.27 -14.47
C PRO A 5 -82.09 -13.03 -14.57
N ARG A 6 -81.89 -12.47 -13.37
CA ARG A 6 -81.06 -11.32 -12.93
C ARG A 6 -79.53 -11.57 -12.98
N PRO A 7 -78.71 -10.51 -12.99
CA PRO A 7 -77.27 -10.59 -12.74
C PRO A 7 -76.92 -10.51 -11.24
N PRO A 8 -75.81 -11.11 -10.77
CA PRO A 8 -75.30 -10.95 -9.41
C PRO A 8 -74.21 -9.86 -9.29
N PRO A 9 -73.99 -9.24 -8.11
CA PRO A 9 -72.74 -8.56 -7.72
C PRO A 9 -72.09 -9.24 -6.49
N PRO A 10 -71.04 -8.67 -5.86
CA PRO A 10 -69.66 -8.49 -6.31
C PRO A 10 -68.67 -9.31 -5.43
N GLY A 11 -67.46 -9.59 -5.93
CA GLY A 11 -66.38 -10.19 -5.13
C GLY A 11 -65.07 -10.23 -5.90
N GLY A 12 -64.09 -9.45 -5.48
CA GLY A 12 -62.76 -9.40 -6.10
C GLY A 12 -61.92 -10.61 -5.70
N GLU A 13 -61.49 -11.37 -6.70
CA GLU A 13 -60.42 -12.35 -6.58
C GLU A 13 -59.14 -11.81 -7.23
N MET A 14 -58.06 -11.86 -6.47
CA MET A 14 -56.69 -11.54 -6.88
C MET A 14 -56.23 -12.47 -8.00
N ALA A 15 -55.76 -11.89 -9.10
CA ALA A 15 -54.97 -12.61 -10.11
C ALA A 15 -53.49 -12.66 -9.67
N PRO A 16 -52.81 -13.82 -9.78
CA PRO A 16 -51.43 -13.98 -9.36
C PRO A 16 -50.47 -13.46 -10.44
N CYS A 17 -49.52 -12.60 -10.05
CA CYS A 17 -48.40 -12.25 -10.92
C CYS A 17 -47.41 -13.42 -11.02
N CYS A 18 -47.13 -13.78 -12.27
CA CYS A 18 -46.00 -14.46 -12.92
C CYS A 18 -44.83 -15.08 -12.10
N PRO A 19 -44.17 -16.10 -12.69
CA PRO A 19 -43.50 -17.19 -11.97
C PRO A 19 -42.04 -16.93 -11.59
N ALA A 20 -41.63 -17.60 -10.52
CA ALA A 20 -40.27 -17.66 -10.02
C ALA A 20 -39.39 -18.56 -10.89
N GLU A 21 -38.73 -18.02 -11.90
CA GLU A 21 -37.65 -18.72 -12.62
C GLU A 21 -36.77 -17.73 -13.42
N SER A 22 -35.77 -17.08 -12.77
CA SER A 22 -34.68 -16.40 -13.50
C SER A 22 -33.43 -16.02 -12.65
N THR A 23 -33.23 -16.55 -11.44
CA THR A 23 -32.09 -16.12 -10.57
C THR A 23 -31.07 -17.22 -10.25
N LYS A 24 -31.15 -18.38 -10.89
CA LYS A 24 -30.28 -19.52 -10.57
C LYS A 24 -28.92 -19.61 -11.31
N PRO A 25 -28.66 -19.01 -12.49
CA PRO A 25 -27.32 -19.16 -13.11
C PRO A 25 -26.26 -18.22 -12.52
N ALA A 26 -26.62 -17.00 -12.10
CA ALA A 26 -25.67 -15.97 -11.66
C ALA A 26 -25.14 -16.21 -10.23
N PHE A 27 -25.96 -16.79 -9.35
CA PHE A 27 -25.55 -17.09 -7.97
C PHE A 27 -24.57 -18.26 -7.88
N ILE A 28 -24.64 -19.23 -8.79
CA ILE A 28 -23.73 -20.38 -8.85
C ILE A 28 -22.36 -19.97 -9.40
N GLY A 29 -22.30 -19.04 -10.36
CA GLY A 29 -21.03 -18.51 -10.89
C GLY A 29 -20.21 -17.73 -9.85
N ILE A 30 -20.86 -16.92 -9.01
CA ILE A 30 -20.20 -16.15 -7.96
C ILE A 30 -19.72 -17.07 -6.82
N PHE A 31 -20.51 -18.06 -6.42
CA PHE A 31 -20.07 -19.06 -5.44
C PHE A 31 -18.93 -19.95 -5.99
N GLY A 32 -18.97 -20.31 -7.27
CA GLY A 32 -17.90 -21.06 -7.93
C GLY A 32 -16.56 -20.31 -7.99
N ALA A 33 -16.58 -19.00 -8.24
CA ALA A 33 -15.38 -18.17 -8.23
C ALA A 33 -14.81 -17.95 -6.82
N ILE A 34 -15.67 -17.80 -5.81
CA ILE A 34 -15.26 -17.67 -4.40
C ILE A 34 -14.67 -19.00 -3.90
N VAL A 35 -15.32 -20.14 -4.16
CA VAL A 35 -14.83 -21.46 -3.77
C VAL A 35 -13.57 -21.85 -4.54
N GLY A 36 -13.47 -21.48 -5.83
CA GLY A 36 -12.25 -21.64 -6.62
C GLY A 36 -11.08 -20.82 -6.10
N GLY A 37 -11.32 -19.57 -5.67
CA GLY A 37 -10.30 -18.71 -5.04
C GLY A 37 -9.80 -19.25 -3.69
N PHE A 38 -10.69 -19.87 -2.91
CA PHE A 38 -10.31 -20.56 -1.66
C PHE A 38 -9.51 -21.84 -1.93
N ALA A 39 -9.85 -22.62 -2.96
CA ALA A 39 -9.13 -23.84 -3.31
C ALA A 39 -7.70 -23.55 -3.78
N VAL A 40 -7.50 -22.50 -4.58
CA VAL A 40 -6.15 -22.08 -5.03
C VAL A 40 -5.33 -21.54 -3.86
N SER A 41 -5.94 -20.76 -2.96
CA SER A 41 -5.25 -20.25 -1.75
C SER A 41 -4.86 -21.36 -0.76
N ALA A 42 -5.66 -22.43 -0.66
CA ALA A 42 -5.40 -23.56 0.22
C ALA A 42 -4.25 -24.46 -0.27
N VAL A 43 -4.05 -24.59 -1.60
CA VAL A 43 -2.90 -25.31 -2.18
C VAL A 43 -1.60 -24.54 -1.96
N PHE A 44 -1.62 -23.20 -2.00
CA PHE A 44 -0.45 -22.36 -1.69
C PHE A 44 -0.04 -22.42 -0.21
N PHE A 45 -1.02 -22.55 0.69
CA PHE A 45 -0.75 -22.73 2.12
C PHE A 45 -0.02 -24.04 2.46
N LEU A 46 -0.16 -25.07 1.62
CA LEU A 46 0.39 -26.41 1.87
C LEU A 46 1.84 -26.59 1.36
N LEU A 47 2.27 -25.83 0.36
CA LEU A 47 3.63 -25.91 -0.17
C LEU A 47 4.64 -25.01 0.57
N SER A 48 4.17 -24.08 1.40
CA SER A 48 5.02 -23.08 2.08
C SER A 48 5.60 -23.55 3.42
N PHE A 49 5.26 -24.76 3.89
CA PHE A 49 5.84 -25.35 5.10
C PHE A 49 6.85 -26.46 4.76
N SER A 50 7.98 -26.06 4.20
CA SER A 50 9.21 -26.84 4.26
C SER A 50 10.37 -25.89 4.56
N SER A 51 10.80 -25.91 5.81
CA SER A 51 12.05 -25.31 6.32
C SER A 51 12.06 -23.78 6.51
N ILE A 52 11.39 -23.29 7.56
CA ILE A 52 11.75 -21.99 8.16
C ILE A 52 12.89 -22.24 9.16
N THR A 53 14.11 -22.31 8.65
CA THR A 53 15.27 -21.86 9.41
C THR A 53 15.58 -20.46 8.89
N ALA A 54 15.37 -19.45 9.73
CA ALA A 54 15.83 -18.11 9.43
C ALA A 54 17.36 -18.17 9.28
N PRO A 55 17.96 -17.75 8.15
CA PRO A 55 19.38 -17.52 8.13
C PRO A 55 19.67 -16.37 9.11
N ALA A 56 20.62 -16.58 10.03
CA ALA A 56 21.16 -15.49 10.81
C ALA A 56 21.79 -14.49 9.81
N LEU A 57 21.29 -13.25 9.81
CA LEU A 57 21.93 -12.16 9.06
C LEU A 57 23.37 -12.02 9.60
N PRO A 58 24.42 -12.18 8.79
CA PRO A 58 25.76 -11.83 9.22
C PRO A 58 25.78 -10.31 9.38
N PHE A 59 25.96 -9.84 10.62
CA PHE A 59 26.35 -8.46 10.87
C PHE A 59 27.63 -8.18 10.07
N PRO A 60 27.67 -7.20 9.15
CA PRO A 60 28.93 -6.80 8.57
C PRO A 60 29.76 -6.19 9.69
N VAL A 61 30.87 -6.85 10.04
CA VAL A 61 31.96 -6.23 10.78
C VAL A 61 32.46 -5.09 9.89
N VAL A 62 32.16 -3.86 10.30
CA VAL A 62 32.71 -2.66 9.68
C VAL A 62 34.20 -2.64 9.99
N THR A 63 35.00 -3.18 9.08
CA THR A 63 36.44 -2.90 9.05
C THR A 63 36.59 -1.46 8.56
N ALA A 64 36.91 -0.54 9.47
CA ALA A 64 37.21 0.83 9.14
C ALA A 64 38.51 0.89 8.29
N THR A 65 38.38 0.93 6.98
CA THR A 65 39.45 1.39 6.10
C THR A 65 39.43 2.91 6.10
N THR A 66 40.36 3.51 6.85
CA THR A 66 40.66 4.93 6.81
C THR A 66 41.25 5.29 5.45
N THR A 67 40.41 5.68 4.50
CA THR A 67 40.84 6.47 3.34
C THR A 67 40.75 7.95 3.71
N ASN A 68 41.90 8.55 3.97
CA ASN A 68 42.05 10.00 4.11
C ASN A 68 41.71 10.67 2.78
N LEU A 69 40.46 11.09 2.62
CA LEU A 69 40.07 12.13 1.68
C LEU A 69 39.88 13.41 2.48
N SER A 70 40.90 14.26 2.43
CA SER A 70 40.88 15.64 2.89
C SER A 70 39.80 16.42 2.12
N ALA A 71 38.56 16.40 2.63
CA ALA A 71 37.48 17.25 2.16
C ALA A 71 37.64 18.63 2.80
N LEU A 72 37.78 19.66 1.96
CA LEU A 72 37.72 21.06 2.38
C LEU A 72 36.45 21.29 3.20
N SER A 73 36.63 21.80 4.42
CA SER A 73 35.55 22.15 5.34
C SER A 73 34.80 23.38 4.84
N THR A 74 33.70 23.17 4.11
CA THR A 74 32.65 24.17 3.95
C THR A 74 32.08 24.51 5.34
N PRO A 75 31.79 25.78 5.68
CA PRO A 75 31.17 26.11 6.96
C PRO A 75 29.89 25.29 7.16
N ALA A 76 29.81 24.53 8.26
CA ALA A 76 28.65 23.70 8.56
C ALA A 76 27.40 24.59 8.60
N GLN A 77 26.42 24.31 7.74
CA GLN A 77 25.14 25.02 7.78
C GLN A 77 24.48 24.80 9.14
N PRO A 78 23.83 25.83 9.73
CA PRO A 78 23.12 25.67 10.99
C PRO A 78 22.07 24.56 10.87
N GLU A 79 21.97 23.73 11.91
CA GLU A 79 20.96 22.68 11.97
C GLU A 79 19.56 23.32 12.01
N THR A 80 18.73 22.91 11.06
CA THR A 80 17.31 23.24 10.92
C THR A 80 16.49 21.98 11.15
N MET A 81 15.17 22.12 11.27
CA MET A 81 14.29 20.95 11.38
C MET A 81 14.28 20.04 10.15
N TYR A 82 14.83 20.50 9.01
CA TYR A 82 14.84 19.78 7.73
C TYR A 82 16.20 19.21 7.33
N ASN A 83 17.31 19.66 7.91
CA ASN A 83 18.64 19.06 7.66
C ASN A 83 19.14 18.21 8.84
N ARG A 84 18.47 18.25 10.00
CA ARG A 84 18.79 17.38 11.14
C ARG A 84 18.66 15.88 10.80
N PRO A 85 19.45 15.00 11.43
CA PRO A 85 19.28 13.55 11.31
C PRO A 85 17.85 13.12 11.63
N ILE A 86 17.32 12.17 10.86
CA ILE A 86 16.02 11.56 11.15
C ILE A 86 16.12 10.80 12.48
N TRP A 87 15.04 10.82 13.27
CA TRP A 87 14.98 10.27 14.64
C TRP A 87 15.70 11.10 15.71
N LYS A 88 16.30 12.24 15.34
CA LYS A 88 16.83 13.21 16.30
C LYS A 88 15.74 14.18 16.73
N SER A 89 15.18 13.94 17.91
CA SER A 89 14.23 14.85 18.55
C SER A 89 14.80 16.27 18.71
N PRO A 90 13.95 17.32 18.70
CA PRO A 90 14.37 18.67 19.04
C PRO A 90 15.02 18.72 20.43
N ALA A 91 15.94 19.65 20.65
CA ALA A 91 16.60 19.83 21.94
C ALA A 91 15.56 20.02 23.07
N ARG A 92 15.80 19.39 24.22
CA ARG A 92 14.88 19.50 25.36
C ARG A 92 14.69 20.96 25.76
N GLY A 93 13.43 21.40 25.82
CA GLY A 93 13.07 22.79 26.14
C GLY A 93 13.03 23.75 24.94
N SER A 94 13.39 23.30 23.72
CA SER A 94 13.21 24.12 22.52
C SER A 94 11.73 24.40 22.26
N ARG A 95 11.39 25.65 21.95
CA ARG A 95 10.03 26.00 21.52
C ARG A 95 9.78 25.46 20.12
N MET A 96 8.61 24.86 19.91
CA MET A 96 8.19 24.43 18.58
C MET A 96 8.11 25.64 17.63
N PRO A 97 8.57 25.52 16.37
CA PRO A 97 8.40 26.56 15.37
C PRO A 97 6.93 26.94 15.17
N SER A 98 6.68 28.16 14.70
CA SER A 98 5.30 28.57 14.38
C SER A 98 4.73 27.72 13.23
N PRO A 99 3.39 27.56 13.13
CA PRO A 99 2.77 26.81 12.04
C PRO A 99 3.23 27.24 10.64
N ARG A 100 3.48 28.54 10.44
CA ARG A 100 3.98 29.09 9.15
C ARG A 100 5.34 28.51 8.75
N ALA A 101 6.18 28.12 9.73
CA ALA A 101 7.48 27.53 9.46
C ALA A 101 7.37 26.12 8.87
N PHE A 102 6.20 25.47 8.97
CA PHE A 102 5.95 24.14 8.41
C PHE A 102 5.29 24.16 7.04
N ARG A 103 4.99 25.33 6.47
CA ARG A 103 4.42 25.42 5.12
C ARG A 103 5.41 24.87 4.10
N LEU A 104 4.96 23.98 3.22
CA LEU A 104 5.81 23.40 2.18
C LEU A 104 6.54 24.49 1.37
N THR A 105 7.85 24.32 1.19
CA THR A 105 8.68 25.22 0.38
C THR A 105 9.74 24.44 -0.39
N ARG A 106 10.25 25.05 -1.47
CA ARG A 106 11.37 24.51 -2.25
C ARG A 106 12.63 24.30 -1.40
N ASP A 107 12.88 25.14 -0.40
CA ASP A 107 14.07 25.03 0.47
C ASP A 107 13.99 23.82 1.40
N MET A 108 12.80 23.45 1.86
CA MET A 108 12.58 22.20 2.61
C MET A 108 12.92 20.98 1.78
N VAL A 109 12.45 20.95 0.52
CA VAL A 109 12.77 19.85 -0.41
C VAL A 109 14.26 19.83 -0.71
N ARG A 110 14.89 20.99 -0.97
CA ARG A 110 16.34 21.10 -1.20
C ARG A 110 17.16 20.55 -0.03
N ALA A 111 16.76 20.83 1.21
CA ALA A 111 17.49 20.38 2.39
C ALA A 111 17.51 18.85 2.55
N ARG A 112 16.52 18.15 1.97
CA ARG A 112 16.35 16.70 2.07
C ARG A 112 16.71 15.94 0.81
N ALA A 113 16.48 16.49 -0.38
CA ALA A 113 16.72 15.80 -1.63
C ALA A 113 18.17 15.28 -1.71
N ARG A 114 18.31 14.10 -2.29
CA ARG A 114 19.60 13.45 -2.59
C ARG A 114 19.56 13.05 -4.05
N ASP A 115 20.63 13.38 -4.77
CA ASP A 115 20.75 13.10 -6.21
C ASP A 115 19.54 13.57 -7.04
N GLY A 116 18.94 14.70 -6.64
CA GLY A 116 17.78 15.27 -7.33
C GLY A 116 16.44 14.61 -7.00
N VAL A 117 16.39 13.61 -6.10
CA VAL A 117 15.17 12.86 -5.76
C VAL A 117 14.70 13.16 -4.34
N ILE A 118 13.39 13.29 -4.16
CA ILE A 118 12.72 13.33 -2.85
C ILE A 118 11.66 12.23 -2.75
N VAL A 119 11.64 11.52 -1.62
CA VAL A 119 10.63 10.51 -1.29
C VAL A 119 9.58 11.13 -0.37
N VAL A 120 8.31 11.03 -0.72
CA VAL A 120 7.23 11.69 0.01
C VAL A 120 6.10 10.73 0.31
N THR A 121 5.61 10.78 1.54
CA THR A 121 4.32 10.21 1.92
C THR A 121 3.51 11.24 2.70
N PHE A 122 2.25 10.94 2.98
CA PHE A 122 1.34 11.84 3.66
C PHE A 122 0.23 11.08 4.38
N GLY A 123 -0.31 11.67 5.44
CA GLY A 123 -1.41 11.07 6.18
C GLY A 123 -1.92 11.94 7.31
N ASN A 124 -2.85 11.38 8.09
CA ASN A 124 -3.33 11.96 9.33
C ASN A 124 -2.83 11.16 10.55
N TYR A 125 -3.16 11.61 11.75
CA TYR A 125 -2.70 11.02 12.99
C TYR A 125 -3.14 9.56 13.18
N ALA A 126 -4.25 9.12 12.59
CA ALA A 126 -4.71 7.73 12.67
C ALA A 126 -3.73 6.75 12.01
N PHE A 127 -2.92 7.20 11.06
CA PHE A 127 -1.89 6.41 10.39
C PHE A 127 -0.47 6.67 10.92
N MET A 128 -0.32 7.28 12.11
CA MET A 128 0.99 7.59 12.69
C MET A 128 1.91 6.36 12.77
N ASP A 129 1.37 5.20 13.16
CA ASP A 129 2.11 3.93 13.27
C ASP A 129 2.57 3.40 11.90
N PHE A 130 1.73 3.51 10.87
CA PHE A 130 2.11 3.24 9.48
C PHE A 130 3.19 4.20 8.98
N ILE A 131 3.08 5.51 9.24
CA ILE A 131 4.10 6.50 8.88
C ILE A 131 5.43 6.15 9.55
N LEU A 132 5.43 5.86 10.85
CA LEU A 132 6.65 5.49 11.56
C LEU A 132 7.26 4.19 11.02
N THR A 133 6.43 3.22 10.64
CA THR A 133 6.86 2.00 9.95
C THR A 133 7.55 2.36 8.63
N TRP A 134 6.91 3.16 7.79
CA TRP A 134 7.45 3.60 6.51
C TRP A 134 8.80 4.32 6.65
N VAL A 135 8.91 5.29 7.58
CA VAL A 135 10.16 6.01 7.85
C VAL A 135 11.24 5.05 8.39
N ARG A 136 10.87 4.09 9.24
CA ARG A 136 11.82 3.13 9.85
C ARG A 136 12.45 2.24 8.79
N HIS A 137 11.65 1.75 7.85
CA HIS A 137 12.14 0.94 6.73
C HIS A 137 13.08 1.72 5.82
N LEU A 138 12.66 2.90 5.34
CA LEU A 138 13.52 3.73 4.49
C LEU A 138 14.84 4.11 5.17
N THR A 139 14.80 4.54 6.43
CA THR A 139 16.03 4.88 7.16
C THR A 139 16.92 3.67 7.42
N GLY A 140 16.35 2.47 7.63
CA GLY A 140 17.10 1.21 7.70
C GLY A 140 17.77 0.83 6.38
N LEU A 141 17.23 1.29 5.25
CA LEU A 141 17.76 1.12 3.90
C LEU A 141 18.73 2.24 3.49
N GLY A 142 19.08 3.15 4.41
CA GLY A 142 19.96 4.30 4.13
C GLY A 142 19.31 5.42 3.32
N VAL A 143 17.98 5.44 3.20
CA VAL A 143 17.22 6.46 2.47
C VAL A 143 16.77 7.55 3.45
N ASP A 144 17.44 8.71 3.41
CA ASP A 144 17.18 9.87 4.29
C ASP A 144 16.53 11.06 3.57
N ASN A 145 16.41 11.00 2.25
CA ASN A 145 15.79 12.01 1.40
C ASN A 145 14.26 11.93 1.42
N LEU A 146 13.68 11.98 2.62
CA LEU A 146 12.25 11.87 2.82
C LEU A 146 11.61 13.11 3.45
N LEU A 147 10.35 13.33 3.13
CA LEU A 147 9.45 14.30 3.75
C LEU A 147 8.08 13.67 3.99
N VAL A 148 7.45 14.01 5.12
CA VAL A 148 6.08 13.59 5.42
C VAL A 148 5.14 14.79 5.41
N GLY A 149 4.06 14.70 4.61
CA GLY A 149 2.96 15.67 4.63
C GLY A 149 1.98 15.35 5.75
N ALA A 150 1.86 16.24 6.73
CA ALA A 150 0.87 16.09 7.79
C ALA A 150 -0.45 16.76 7.41
N MET A 151 -1.54 15.99 7.44
CA MET A 151 -2.89 16.48 7.14
C MET A 151 -3.59 17.12 8.35
N ASP A 152 -3.03 16.93 9.54
CA ASP A 152 -3.53 17.50 10.79
C ASP A 152 -2.38 17.93 11.73
N THR A 153 -2.72 18.83 12.66
CA THR A 153 -1.73 19.43 13.58
C THR A 153 -1.19 18.47 14.62
N LYS A 154 -1.94 17.41 14.97
CA LYS A 154 -1.52 16.41 15.96
C LYS A 154 -0.41 15.55 15.37
N LEU A 155 -0.58 15.07 14.13
CA LEU A 155 0.46 14.37 13.38
C LEU A 155 1.69 15.24 13.19
N LEU A 156 1.53 16.48 12.71
CA LEU A 156 2.62 17.44 12.49
C LEU A 156 3.48 17.57 13.75
N ARG A 157 2.85 17.83 14.89
CA ARG A 157 3.53 17.98 16.18
C ARG A 157 4.27 16.72 16.60
N GLN A 158 3.64 15.55 16.47
CA GLN A 158 4.22 14.29 16.90
C GLN A 158 5.43 13.92 16.03
N LEU A 159 5.33 14.01 14.70
CA LEU A 159 6.45 13.76 13.80
C LEU A 159 7.62 14.72 14.05
N TYR A 160 7.33 16.02 14.26
CA TYR A 160 8.35 17.00 14.61
C TYR A 160 9.09 16.64 15.90
N LEU A 161 8.37 16.23 16.95
CA LEU A 161 8.97 15.83 18.23
C LEU A 161 9.76 14.52 18.13
N THR A 162 9.31 13.57 17.31
CA THR A 162 10.00 12.31 17.02
C THR A 162 11.27 12.51 16.18
N GLY A 163 11.45 13.68 15.56
CA GLY A 163 12.60 13.93 14.68
C GLY A 163 12.39 13.46 13.24
N VAL A 164 11.13 13.28 12.82
CA VAL A 164 10.77 13.01 11.43
C VAL A 164 10.58 14.33 10.69
N PRO A 165 11.20 14.53 9.52
CA PRO A 165 11.00 15.75 8.72
C PRO A 165 9.59 15.81 8.16
N VAL A 166 8.87 16.88 8.49
CA VAL A 166 7.43 17.01 8.29
C VAL A 166 7.07 18.42 7.84
N PHE A 167 6.07 18.54 6.97
CA PHE A 167 5.46 19.81 6.58
C PHE A 167 3.94 19.76 6.79
N ASP A 168 3.32 20.92 6.92
CA ASP A 168 1.87 21.07 7.02
C ASP A 168 1.27 21.15 5.61
N MET A 169 0.34 20.24 5.30
CA MET A 169 -0.39 20.24 4.03
C MET A 169 -1.48 21.32 3.98
N GLY A 170 -1.85 21.91 5.12
CA GLY A 170 -2.89 22.94 5.20
C GLY A 170 -4.32 22.42 5.03
N SER A 171 -4.51 21.11 4.90
CA SER A 171 -5.80 20.46 4.63
C SER A 171 -6.75 20.43 5.83
N ARG A 172 -6.22 20.53 7.06
CA ARG A 172 -6.97 20.53 8.34
C ARG A 172 -7.97 19.37 8.43
N MET A 173 -7.55 18.19 7.99
CA MET A 173 -8.42 17.02 7.91
C MET A 173 -8.67 16.39 9.29
N VAL A 174 -9.67 15.50 9.33
CA VAL A 174 -10.09 14.75 10.52
C VAL A 174 -8.94 13.86 11.02
N THR A 175 -8.77 13.75 12.33
CA THR A 175 -7.66 13.01 12.97
C THR A 175 -7.88 11.50 13.03
N GLU A 176 -9.11 11.04 12.84
CA GLU A 176 -9.53 9.65 12.91
C GLU A 176 -9.39 8.92 11.56
N ASP A 177 -9.36 7.59 11.59
CA ASP A 177 -9.44 6.76 10.39
C ASP A 177 -10.87 6.82 9.84
N VAL A 178 -10.99 7.22 8.58
CA VAL A 178 -12.27 7.44 7.90
C VAL A 178 -12.72 6.22 7.09
N GLY A 179 -11.90 5.16 7.04
CA GLY A 179 -12.17 3.93 6.30
C GLY A 179 -12.04 4.08 4.78
N TRP A 180 -11.60 3.01 4.12
CA TRP A 180 -11.45 2.95 2.66
C TRP A 180 -12.80 3.16 1.94
N GLY A 181 -12.78 3.94 0.86
CA GLY A 181 -13.95 4.21 0.02
C GLY A 181 -14.97 5.20 0.61
N SER A 182 -14.70 5.80 1.78
CA SER A 182 -15.58 6.83 2.34
C SER A 182 -15.45 8.17 1.60
N PRO A 183 -16.45 9.08 1.68
CA PRO A 183 -16.34 10.42 1.11
C PRO A 183 -15.12 11.19 1.61
N THR A 184 -14.73 10.98 2.87
CA THR A 184 -13.54 11.62 3.43
C THR A 184 -12.24 10.96 2.93
N PHE A 185 -12.23 9.65 2.69
CA PHE A 185 -11.12 8.97 2.01
C PHE A 185 -10.91 9.51 0.59
N HIS A 186 -11.98 9.70 -0.19
CA HIS A 186 -11.89 10.35 -1.50
C HIS A 186 -11.34 11.78 -1.41
N LYS A 187 -11.73 12.53 -0.37
CA LYS A 187 -11.16 13.86 -0.11
C LYS A 187 -9.67 13.79 0.24
N MET A 188 -9.22 12.78 0.99
CA MET A 188 -7.80 12.57 1.30
C MET A 188 -6.98 12.20 0.05
N GLY A 189 -7.51 11.33 -0.84
CA GLY A 189 -6.85 11.00 -2.10
C GLY A 189 -6.58 12.23 -2.97
N ARG A 190 -7.49 13.20 -2.97
CA ARG A 190 -7.31 14.47 -3.72
C ARG A 190 -6.16 15.34 -3.20
N GLU A 191 -5.85 15.26 -1.90
CA GLU A 191 -4.71 15.97 -1.31
C GLU A 191 -3.36 15.49 -1.88
N LYS A 192 -3.27 14.21 -2.28
CA LYS A 192 -2.10 13.68 -3.02
C LYS A 192 -1.91 14.38 -4.35
N VAL A 193 -3.00 14.57 -5.11
CA VAL A 193 -2.96 15.22 -6.43
C VAL A 193 -2.53 16.68 -6.31
N LEU A 194 -3.09 17.40 -5.31
CA LEU A 194 -2.67 18.76 -4.98
C LEU A 194 -1.18 18.84 -4.64
N LEU A 195 -0.71 17.92 -3.78
CA LEU A 195 0.67 17.86 -3.33
C LEU A 195 1.66 17.57 -4.48
N ILE A 196 1.35 16.63 -5.36
CA ILE A 196 2.17 16.32 -6.54
C ILE A 196 2.26 17.56 -7.44
N ASN A 197 1.13 18.23 -7.72
CA ASN A 197 1.10 19.45 -8.51
C ASN A 197 1.90 20.61 -7.88
N GLU A 198 2.03 20.67 -6.54
CA GLU A 198 2.86 21.66 -5.85
C GLU A 198 4.35 21.31 -5.85
N LEU A 199 4.69 20.03 -5.73
CA LEU A 199 6.08 19.55 -5.64
C LEU A 199 6.80 19.52 -7.00
N LEU A 200 6.15 19.08 -8.07
CA LEU A 200 6.82 18.94 -9.39
C LEU A 200 7.44 20.26 -9.91
N PRO A 201 6.80 21.44 -9.75
CA PRO A 201 7.42 22.72 -10.09
C PRO A 201 8.68 23.06 -9.30
N PHE A 202 9.00 22.36 -8.20
CA PHE A 202 10.26 22.56 -7.49
C PHE A 202 11.47 22.01 -8.25
N GLY A 203 11.26 21.15 -9.25
CA GLY A 203 12.33 20.66 -10.13
C GLY A 203 13.11 19.46 -9.59
N TYR A 204 12.55 18.72 -8.62
CA TYR A 204 13.09 17.45 -8.13
C TYR A 204 12.26 16.28 -8.66
N GLU A 205 12.89 15.13 -8.82
CA GLU A 205 12.17 13.87 -8.99
C GLU A 205 11.43 13.51 -7.70
N LEU A 206 10.20 13.04 -7.84
CA LEU A 206 9.30 12.77 -6.72
C LEU A 206 8.91 11.30 -6.72
N LEU A 207 9.33 10.55 -5.71
CA LEU A 207 8.75 9.25 -5.39
C LEU A 207 7.64 9.45 -4.35
N MET A 208 6.39 9.40 -4.80
CA MET A 208 5.23 9.62 -3.95
C MET A 208 4.58 8.27 -3.60
N CYS A 209 4.26 8.09 -2.32
CA CYS A 209 3.74 6.83 -1.80
C CYS A 209 2.56 7.04 -0.86
N ASP A 210 1.59 6.13 -0.92
CA ASP A 210 0.59 6.00 0.13
C ASP A 210 1.26 5.58 1.46
N THR A 211 0.64 5.91 2.59
CA THR A 211 1.24 5.65 3.92
C THR A 211 1.16 4.17 4.32
N ASP A 212 0.25 3.41 3.74
CA ASP A 212 -0.02 1.99 4.03
C ASP A 212 0.76 1.02 3.13
N MET A 213 1.96 1.45 2.72
CA MET A 213 2.95 0.63 2.03
C MET A 213 4.26 0.58 2.81
N VAL A 214 5.06 -0.45 2.57
CA VAL A 214 6.36 -0.66 3.24
C VAL A 214 7.45 -0.93 2.21
N TRP A 215 8.61 -0.30 2.38
CA TRP A 215 9.81 -0.51 1.56
C TRP A 215 10.67 -1.64 2.15
N LEU A 216 11.12 -2.57 1.32
CA LEU A 216 11.97 -3.71 1.71
C LEU A 216 13.38 -3.61 1.11
N LYS A 217 13.54 -2.82 0.04
CA LYS A 217 14.82 -2.49 -0.59
C LYS A 217 14.84 -1.01 -0.95
N ASN A 218 16.04 -0.43 -1.04
CA ASN A 218 16.18 0.96 -1.50
C ASN A 218 15.65 1.07 -2.95
N PRO A 219 14.58 1.84 -3.21
CA PRO A 219 13.97 1.88 -4.54
C PRO A 219 14.72 2.76 -5.54
N LEU A 220 15.55 3.69 -5.06
CA LEU A 220 16.16 4.71 -5.93
C LEU A 220 17.05 4.12 -7.03
N PRO A 221 17.92 3.11 -6.76
CA PRO A 221 18.70 2.46 -7.81
C PRO A 221 17.85 1.76 -8.86
N TYR A 222 16.71 1.18 -8.49
CA TYR A 222 15.80 0.53 -9.42
C TYR A 222 15.16 1.54 -10.38
N LEU A 223 14.64 2.65 -9.81
CA LEU A 223 14.01 3.72 -10.58
C LEU A 223 15.01 4.39 -11.54
N ALA A 224 16.27 4.54 -11.12
CA ALA A 224 17.34 5.13 -11.93
C ALA A 224 17.71 4.32 -13.17
N ARG A 225 17.28 3.05 -13.29
CA ARG A 225 17.48 2.24 -14.51
C ARG A 225 16.69 2.76 -15.72
N TYR A 226 15.66 3.59 -15.48
CA TYR A 226 14.76 4.13 -16.50
C TYR A 226 14.86 5.67 -16.57
N PRO A 227 16.01 6.24 -17.00
CA PRO A 227 16.25 7.69 -16.99
C PRO A 227 15.39 8.45 -18.00
N SER A 228 14.77 7.77 -18.96
CA SER A 228 13.90 8.38 -19.97
C SER A 228 12.43 8.47 -19.54
N ALA A 229 11.99 7.65 -18.56
CA ALA A 229 10.59 7.50 -18.18
C ALA A 229 10.09 8.71 -17.39
N ASP A 230 9.16 9.51 -17.93
CA ASP A 230 8.60 10.66 -17.21
C ASP A 230 7.85 10.24 -15.94
N LEU A 231 7.26 9.05 -15.97
CA LEU A 231 6.46 8.48 -14.90
C LEU A 231 6.66 6.96 -14.82
N LEU A 232 6.90 6.45 -13.62
CA LEU A 232 6.81 5.03 -13.30
C LEU A 232 5.68 4.83 -12.29
N THR A 233 4.77 3.89 -12.51
CA THR A 233 3.63 3.65 -11.63
C THR A 233 3.48 2.18 -11.29
N SER A 234 3.09 1.87 -10.05
CA SER A 234 2.59 0.54 -9.71
C SER A 234 1.25 0.25 -10.39
N SER A 235 0.80 -0.99 -10.32
CA SER A 235 -0.50 -1.42 -10.85
C SER A 235 -1.26 -2.28 -9.84
N ASP A 236 -2.57 -2.36 -10.03
CA ASP A 236 -3.48 -3.29 -9.35
C ASP A 236 -3.48 -4.68 -10.03
N GLN A 237 -2.42 -4.98 -10.79
CA GLN A 237 -2.20 -6.28 -11.42
C GLN A 237 -1.95 -7.36 -10.36
N VAL A 238 -2.62 -8.50 -10.50
CA VAL A 238 -2.45 -9.67 -9.61
C VAL A 238 -1.80 -10.88 -10.31
N ILE A 239 -1.50 -10.74 -11.60
CA ILE A 239 -0.77 -11.71 -12.41
C ILE A 239 0.36 -10.93 -13.08
N PRO A 240 1.61 -11.04 -12.61
CA PRO A 240 2.73 -10.37 -13.27
C PRO A 240 2.81 -10.78 -14.74
N THR A 241 3.13 -9.82 -15.61
CA THR A 241 3.36 -10.04 -17.04
C THR A 241 4.83 -10.41 -17.32
N VAL A 242 5.70 -10.23 -16.32
CA VAL A 242 7.12 -10.60 -16.35
C VAL A 242 7.49 -11.47 -15.16
N THR A 243 8.52 -12.29 -15.31
CA THR A 243 9.01 -13.23 -14.28
C THR A 243 10.35 -12.83 -13.68
N ASP A 244 10.94 -11.74 -14.16
CA ASP A 244 12.17 -11.13 -13.67
C ASP A 244 11.89 -9.77 -12.99
N ASP A 245 12.89 -8.90 -12.95
CA ASP A 245 12.81 -7.55 -12.37
C ASP A 245 12.72 -6.44 -13.42
N SER A 246 12.33 -6.74 -14.66
CA SER A 246 11.99 -5.74 -15.69
C SER A 246 10.66 -5.02 -15.38
N LEU A 247 10.32 -3.96 -16.12
CA LEU A 247 8.98 -3.37 -16.02
C LEU A 247 7.92 -4.35 -16.51
N GLU A 248 6.67 -4.20 -16.08
CA GLU A 248 5.58 -4.98 -16.69
C GLU A 248 5.55 -4.73 -18.20
N ASN A 249 5.25 -5.76 -18.98
CA ASN A 249 4.83 -5.61 -20.35
C ASN A 249 3.50 -4.87 -20.37
N TRP A 250 3.56 -3.55 -20.61
CA TRP A 250 2.40 -2.66 -20.61
C TRP A 250 1.28 -3.09 -21.57
N ARG A 251 1.58 -3.93 -22.58
CA ARG A 251 0.59 -4.50 -23.52
C ARG A 251 -0.30 -5.58 -22.90
N GLU A 252 0.18 -6.20 -21.82
CA GLU A 252 -0.47 -7.30 -21.12
C GLU A 252 -1.01 -6.89 -19.74
N VAL A 253 -0.70 -5.67 -19.28
CA VAL A 253 -1.28 -5.13 -18.05
C VAL A 253 -2.77 -4.91 -18.25
N THR A 254 -3.57 -5.53 -17.39
CA THR A 254 -5.04 -5.44 -17.41
C THR A 254 -5.61 -4.80 -16.14
N GLY A 255 -4.83 -4.78 -15.06
CA GLY A 255 -5.15 -4.05 -13.84
C GLY A 255 -5.01 -2.54 -14.04
N ALA A 256 -5.79 -1.77 -13.28
CA ALA A 256 -5.64 -0.32 -13.25
C ALA A 256 -4.23 0.07 -12.78
N TYR A 257 -3.71 1.19 -13.28
CA TYR A 257 -2.50 1.77 -12.72
C TYR A 257 -2.81 2.30 -11.32
N ASN A 258 -2.06 1.80 -10.35
CA ASN A 258 -2.24 2.10 -8.95
C ASN A 258 -1.40 3.33 -8.58
N ILE A 259 -2.07 4.32 -7.99
CA ILE A 259 -1.47 5.63 -7.64
C ILE A 259 -0.86 5.66 -6.23
N GLY A 260 -0.60 4.50 -5.62
CA GLY A 260 -0.02 4.39 -4.28
C GLY A 260 1.49 4.21 -4.26
N ILE A 261 2.10 3.86 -5.40
CA ILE A 261 3.55 3.95 -5.61
C ILE A 261 3.78 4.49 -7.02
N PHE A 262 4.27 5.72 -7.13
CA PHE A 262 4.67 6.26 -8.42
C PHE A 262 5.83 7.25 -8.30
N HIS A 263 6.73 7.19 -9.28
CA HIS A 263 7.88 8.06 -9.41
C HIS A 263 7.65 9.02 -10.58
N TRP A 264 7.81 10.31 -10.31
CA TRP A 264 7.59 11.39 -11.26
C TRP A 264 8.90 12.11 -11.51
N ARG A 265 9.27 12.28 -12.78
CA ARG A 265 10.32 13.23 -13.18
C ARG A 265 9.67 14.59 -13.45
N PRO A 266 10.28 15.73 -13.09
CA PRO A 266 9.68 17.06 -13.26
C PRO A 266 9.79 17.56 -14.72
N THR A 267 9.42 16.72 -15.68
CA THR A 267 9.37 17.06 -17.10
C THR A 267 8.10 17.83 -17.43
N GLU A 268 8.10 18.53 -18.56
CA GLU A 268 6.94 19.31 -18.98
C GLU A 268 5.68 18.46 -19.23
N PRO A 269 5.75 17.25 -19.83
CA PRO A 269 4.60 16.34 -19.90
C PRO A 269 4.06 15.93 -18.52
N ALA A 270 4.95 15.55 -17.59
CA ALA A 270 4.56 15.13 -16.23
C ALA A 270 3.88 16.26 -15.43
N LYS A 271 4.42 17.49 -15.51
CA LYS A 271 3.80 18.68 -14.88
C LYS A 271 2.42 18.99 -15.45
N ARG A 272 2.25 18.86 -16.78
CA ARG A 272 0.95 19.06 -17.44
C ARG A 272 -0.06 18.01 -17.00
N LEU A 273 0.33 16.73 -17.00
CA LEU A 273 -0.52 15.64 -16.49
C LEU A 273 -0.94 15.90 -15.04
N ALA A 274 -0.01 16.25 -14.14
CA ALA A 274 -0.34 16.53 -12.74
C ALA A 274 -1.31 17.70 -12.58
N LYS A 275 -1.16 18.74 -13.40
CA LYS A 275 -2.07 19.90 -13.43
C LYS A 275 -3.47 19.51 -13.94
N ASP A 276 -3.55 18.79 -15.05
CA ASP A 276 -4.83 18.38 -15.65
C ASP A 276 -5.55 17.37 -14.74
N TRP A 277 -4.80 16.45 -14.13
CA TRP A 277 -5.33 15.52 -13.13
C TRP A 277 -5.91 16.28 -11.94
N LYS A 278 -5.18 17.27 -11.41
CA LYS A 278 -5.67 18.15 -10.34
C LYS A 278 -6.94 18.89 -10.75
N ASP A 279 -6.96 19.52 -11.92
CA ASP A 279 -8.10 20.31 -12.37
C ASP A 279 -9.34 19.42 -12.58
N LEU A 280 -9.16 18.22 -13.13
CA LEU A 280 -10.20 17.21 -13.29
C LEU A 280 -10.76 16.76 -11.93
N VAL A 281 -9.89 16.32 -11.01
CA VAL A 281 -10.36 15.86 -9.70
C VAL A 281 -10.93 16.98 -8.85
N ILE A 282 -10.62 18.26 -9.09
CA ILE A 282 -11.27 19.39 -8.38
C ILE A 282 -12.64 19.72 -8.99
N SER A 283 -12.82 19.49 -10.30
CA SER A 283 -14.04 19.89 -11.03
C SER A 283 -15.32 19.18 -10.56
N ASP A 284 -15.19 17.93 -10.09
CA ASP A 284 -16.30 17.13 -9.59
C ASP A 284 -15.81 16.26 -8.41
N ASP A 285 -16.55 16.29 -7.30
CA ASP A 285 -16.23 15.55 -6.08
C ASP A 285 -16.55 14.07 -6.09
N LYS A 286 -17.24 13.62 -7.13
CA LYS A 286 -17.52 12.20 -7.37
C LYS A 286 -16.42 11.51 -8.18
N ILE A 287 -15.52 12.27 -8.80
CA ILE A 287 -14.42 11.71 -9.57
C ILE A 287 -13.39 11.13 -8.60
N TRP A 288 -13.16 9.82 -8.72
CA TRP A 288 -12.12 9.15 -7.97
C TRP A 288 -10.74 9.42 -8.60
N ASP A 289 -9.76 9.76 -7.77
CA ASP A 289 -8.42 10.18 -8.20
C ASP A 289 -7.70 9.12 -9.02
N GLN A 290 -7.77 7.84 -8.62
CA GLN A 290 -7.16 6.75 -9.39
C GLN A 290 -7.80 6.58 -10.78
N ASN A 291 -9.13 6.67 -10.88
CA ASN A 291 -9.82 6.55 -12.16
C ASN A 291 -9.47 7.74 -13.07
N ALA A 292 -9.51 8.96 -12.54
CA ALA A 292 -9.12 10.16 -13.27
C ALA A 292 -7.68 10.08 -13.80
N PHE A 293 -6.76 9.56 -12.99
CA PHE A 293 -5.38 9.33 -13.43
C PHE A 293 -5.34 8.33 -14.59
N ASN A 294 -6.01 7.19 -14.46
CA ASN A 294 -6.06 6.16 -15.50
C ASN A 294 -6.69 6.69 -16.80
N ASP A 295 -7.79 7.43 -16.73
CA ASP A 295 -8.44 8.02 -17.90
C ASP A 295 -7.48 8.97 -18.66
N LEU A 296 -6.76 9.82 -17.93
CA LEU A 296 -5.81 10.76 -18.53
C LEU A 296 -4.60 10.08 -19.14
N VAL A 297 -3.96 9.14 -18.43
CA VAL A 297 -2.74 8.49 -18.94
C VAL A 297 -3.02 7.57 -20.13
N HIS A 298 -4.21 7.00 -20.24
CA HIS A 298 -4.60 6.16 -21.39
C HIS A 298 -5.07 6.97 -22.61
N THR A 299 -5.12 8.30 -22.54
CA THR A 299 -5.44 9.14 -23.70
C THR A 299 -4.30 9.07 -24.72
N VAL A 300 -4.57 8.60 -25.95
CA VAL A 300 -3.57 8.28 -26.99
C VAL A 300 -2.42 7.45 -26.42
N PHE A 301 -2.70 6.17 -26.22
CA PHE A 301 -1.81 5.20 -25.59
C PHE A 301 -1.41 4.09 -26.56
N GLY A 302 -0.20 3.55 -26.40
CA GLY A 302 0.19 2.28 -27.02
C GLY A 302 1.28 2.34 -28.08
N GLN A 303 1.95 3.49 -28.24
CA GLN A 303 3.18 3.55 -29.05
C GLN A 303 4.39 3.28 -28.15
N PRO A 304 5.24 2.28 -28.43
CA PRO A 304 6.43 2.04 -27.64
C PRO A 304 7.42 3.21 -27.76
N VAL A 305 8.19 3.45 -26.71
CA VAL A 305 9.32 4.39 -26.77
C VAL A 305 10.46 3.73 -27.56
N GLN A 306 10.93 4.40 -28.61
CA GLN A 306 11.95 3.83 -29.49
C GLN A 306 13.23 3.45 -28.74
N GLY A 307 13.58 2.16 -28.78
CA GLY A 307 14.76 1.62 -28.09
C GLY A 307 14.55 1.26 -26.61
N GLU A 308 13.34 1.48 -26.09
CA GLU A 308 12.95 1.23 -24.70
C GLU A 308 11.53 0.63 -24.69
N ASP A 309 11.36 -0.57 -25.24
CA ASP A 309 10.05 -1.21 -25.51
C ASP A 309 9.20 -1.49 -24.25
N GLU A 310 9.85 -1.49 -23.07
CA GLU A 310 9.24 -1.53 -21.74
C GLU A 310 8.47 -0.26 -21.37
N LEU A 311 8.73 0.85 -22.08
CA LEU A 311 8.05 2.13 -21.91
C LEU A 311 7.06 2.38 -23.04
N VAL A 312 6.03 3.15 -22.71
CA VAL A 312 4.94 3.49 -23.64
C VAL A 312 4.68 4.99 -23.65
N TYR A 313 4.43 5.54 -24.83
CA TYR A 313 3.88 6.88 -24.98
C TYR A 313 2.41 6.89 -24.58
N SER A 314 2.10 7.80 -23.67
CA SER A 314 0.80 7.96 -23.01
C SER A 314 0.45 9.45 -22.93
N TYR A 315 -0.77 9.79 -22.47
CA TYR A 315 -1.23 11.18 -22.30
C TYR A 315 -0.96 12.06 -23.55
N ASP A 316 -1.77 11.84 -24.59
CA ASP A 316 -1.64 12.42 -25.94
C ASP A 316 -0.33 12.06 -26.66
N GLY A 317 0.28 10.91 -26.30
CA GLY A 317 1.60 10.51 -26.78
C GLY A 317 2.74 11.44 -26.35
N LYS A 318 2.56 12.22 -25.27
CA LYS A 318 3.54 13.21 -24.78
C LYS A 318 4.34 12.71 -23.59
N LEU A 319 3.79 11.78 -22.81
CA LEU A 319 4.38 11.23 -21.59
C LEU A 319 4.99 9.86 -21.87
N LYS A 320 6.20 9.59 -21.37
CA LYS A 320 6.79 8.25 -21.35
C LYS A 320 6.46 7.58 -20.02
N LEU A 321 5.66 6.53 -20.08
CA LEU A 321 5.16 5.80 -18.92
C LEU A 321 5.80 4.40 -18.85
N GLY A 322 6.15 3.98 -17.63
CA GLY A 322 6.49 2.60 -17.31
C GLY A 322 5.67 2.06 -16.15
N VAL A 323 5.46 0.75 -16.11
CA VAL A 323 4.66 0.09 -15.07
C VAL A 323 5.57 -0.80 -14.23
N LEU A 324 5.60 -0.54 -12.91
CA LEU A 324 6.42 -1.30 -11.97
C LEU A 324 5.89 -2.74 -11.86
N PRO A 325 6.76 -3.76 -11.86
CA PRO A 325 6.38 -5.17 -11.82
C PRO A 325 5.71 -5.54 -10.49
N ALA A 326 4.51 -6.11 -10.57
CA ALA A 326 3.71 -6.55 -9.43
C ALA A 326 4.37 -7.69 -8.64
N SER A 327 5.36 -8.37 -9.22
CA SER A 327 6.16 -9.41 -8.58
C SER A 327 7.10 -8.89 -7.48
N ILE A 328 7.56 -7.63 -7.57
CA ILE A 328 8.51 -7.01 -6.63
C ILE A 328 8.07 -5.65 -6.09
N PHE A 329 7.17 -4.93 -6.76
CA PHE A 329 6.39 -3.83 -6.20
C PHE A 329 5.01 -4.35 -5.85
N CYS A 330 4.97 -5.22 -4.85
CA CYS A 330 3.83 -6.07 -4.60
C CYS A 330 2.64 -5.28 -4.04
N SER A 331 1.46 -5.62 -4.55
CA SER A 331 0.21 -5.44 -3.81
C SER A 331 0.11 -6.44 -2.65
N GLY A 332 -0.83 -6.22 -1.73
CA GLY A 332 -1.01 -7.14 -0.62
C GLY A 332 -1.48 -8.52 -1.11
N HIS A 333 -2.18 -8.60 -2.23
CA HIS A 333 -2.57 -9.88 -2.81
C HIS A 333 -1.34 -10.66 -3.33
N THR A 334 -0.49 -10.01 -4.12
CA THR A 334 0.71 -10.64 -4.70
C THR A 334 1.75 -10.97 -3.63
N TYR A 335 1.84 -10.19 -2.55
CA TYR A 335 2.75 -10.47 -1.43
C TYR A 335 2.21 -11.51 -0.43
N PHE A 336 1.05 -11.26 0.20
CA PHE A 336 0.57 -12.07 1.33
C PHE A 336 -0.25 -13.30 0.92
N VAL A 337 -0.94 -13.25 -0.22
CA VAL A 337 -1.84 -14.33 -0.65
C VAL A 337 -1.13 -15.26 -1.60
N GLN A 338 -0.55 -14.71 -2.66
CA GLN A 338 0.15 -15.52 -3.66
C GLN A 338 1.60 -15.82 -3.26
N GLY A 339 2.27 -14.95 -2.50
CA GLY A 339 3.71 -15.10 -2.27
C GLY A 339 4.51 -15.05 -3.58
N MET A 340 4.10 -14.19 -4.52
CA MET A 340 4.58 -14.20 -5.91
C MET A 340 6.10 -14.09 -6.01
N HIS A 341 6.70 -13.19 -5.21
CA HIS A 341 8.16 -13.04 -5.13
C HIS A 341 8.87 -14.34 -4.73
N GLN A 342 8.28 -15.18 -3.87
CA GLN A 342 8.86 -16.47 -3.46
C GLN A 342 8.78 -17.50 -4.59
N GLN A 343 7.66 -17.52 -5.32
CA GLN A 343 7.49 -18.41 -6.47
C GLN A 343 8.49 -18.10 -7.58
N LEU A 344 8.71 -16.81 -7.84
CA LEU A 344 9.64 -16.32 -8.86
C LEU A 344 11.09 -16.20 -8.36
N ARG A 345 11.34 -16.45 -7.06
CA ARG A 345 12.65 -16.29 -6.41
C ARG A 345 13.24 -14.89 -6.55
N LEU A 346 12.38 -13.89 -6.46
CA LEU A 346 12.72 -12.47 -6.52
C LEU A 346 12.72 -11.86 -5.11
N GLU A 347 13.46 -10.77 -4.97
CA GLU A 347 13.44 -9.96 -3.76
C GLU A 347 12.54 -8.72 -3.97
N PRO A 348 11.47 -8.58 -3.18
CA PRO A 348 10.55 -7.46 -3.33
C PRO A 348 11.18 -6.14 -2.89
N TYR A 349 10.85 -5.05 -3.60
CA TYR A 349 11.18 -3.68 -3.24
C TYR A 349 10.14 -3.08 -2.29
N ALA A 350 8.86 -3.39 -2.50
CA ALA A 350 7.78 -2.79 -1.74
C ALA A 350 6.61 -3.75 -1.55
N VAL A 351 5.85 -3.49 -0.48
CA VAL A 351 4.55 -4.12 -0.23
C VAL A 351 3.54 -3.02 0.04
N HIS A 352 2.64 -2.78 -0.90
CA HIS A 352 1.48 -1.92 -0.73
C HIS A 352 0.31 -2.76 -0.22
N THR A 353 -0.28 -2.41 0.93
CA THR A 353 -1.31 -3.25 1.58
C THR A 353 -2.70 -3.16 0.93
N THR A 354 -2.75 -2.93 -0.39
CA THR A 354 -3.97 -3.08 -1.20
C THR A 354 -4.46 -4.53 -1.22
N PHE A 355 -5.75 -4.71 -1.54
CA PHE A 355 -6.43 -6.01 -1.52
C PHE A 355 -6.39 -6.75 -0.17
N GLN A 356 -6.10 -6.07 0.93
CA GLN A 356 -6.20 -6.64 2.26
C GLN A 356 -7.60 -6.45 2.85
N TYR A 357 -8.15 -7.54 3.36
CA TYR A 357 -9.43 -7.56 4.05
C TYR A 357 -9.33 -6.86 5.42
N ALA A 358 -10.47 -6.44 5.98
CA ALA A 358 -10.61 -5.82 7.31
C ALA A 358 -9.96 -4.43 7.50
N GLY A 359 -9.81 -3.66 6.43
CA GLY A 359 -9.39 -2.26 6.51
C GLY A 359 -8.03 -2.08 7.19
N THR A 360 -7.86 -0.98 7.92
CA THR A 360 -6.59 -0.61 8.56
C THR A 360 -6.09 -1.65 9.57
N GLU A 361 -6.99 -2.26 10.34
CA GLU A 361 -6.63 -3.32 11.29
C GLU A 361 -6.08 -4.56 10.57
N GLY A 362 -6.73 -4.97 9.48
CA GLY A 362 -6.27 -6.09 8.67
C GLY A 362 -4.92 -5.83 8.00
N LYS A 363 -4.71 -4.62 7.47
CA LYS A 363 -3.41 -4.18 6.93
C LYS A 363 -2.31 -4.27 7.98
N ARG A 364 -2.56 -3.75 9.19
CA ARG A 364 -1.60 -3.80 10.30
C ARG A 364 -1.26 -5.24 10.69
N HIS A 365 -2.28 -6.11 10.79
CA HIS A 365 -2.08 -7.51 11.13
C HIS A 365 -1.25 -8.25 10.08
N ARG A 366 -1.49 -8.01 8.79
CA ARG A 366 -0.71 -8.63 7.71
C ARG A 366 0.74 -8.18 7.71
N LEU A 367 1.00 -6.90 7.94
CA LEU A 367 2.36 -6.40 8.10
C LEU A 367 3.04 -7.00 9.34
N ARG A 368 2.34 -7.17 10.46
CA ARG A 368 2.88 -7.85 11.65
C ARG A 368 3.17 -9.32 11.42
N GLU A 369 2.26 -10.03 10.75
CA GLU A 369 2.43 -11.44 10.37
C GLU A 369 3.70 -11.64 9.52
N ALA A 370 3.97 -10.70 8.61
CA ALA A 370 5.18 -10.68 7.81
C ALA A 370 6.41 -10.04 8.49
N MET A 371 6.31 -9.65 9.77
CA MET A 371 7.37 -8.98 10.54
C MET A 371 7.85 -7.66 9.90
N LEU A 372 6.95 -6.98 9.17
CA LEU A 372 7.20 -5.72 8.49
C LEU A 372 6.67 -4.50 9.24
N PHE A 373 5.87 -4.67 10.29
CA PHE A 373 5.33 -3.54 11.04
C PHE A 373 6.30 -3.07 12.14
N PHE A 374 6.50 -1.76 12.28
CA PHE A 374 7.34 -1.20 13.33
C PHE A 374 6.56 -0.98 14.61
N ASP A 375 6.53 -2.01 15.45
CA ASP A 375 5.96 -1.92 16.79
C ASP A 375 6.94 -1.32 17.80
N GLN A 376 6.41 -0.49 18.71
CA GLN A 376 7.19 0.03 19.83
C GLN A 376 7.52 -1.08 20.84
N PRO A 377 8.61 -0.97 21.62
CA PRO A 377 8.95 -1.99 22.62
C PRO A 377 7.81 -2.37 23.56
N SER A 378 6.94 -1.42 23.92
CA SER A 378 5.76 -1.65 24.77
C SER A 378 4.75 -2.64 24.18
N TYR A 379 4.69 -2.81 22.86
CA TYR A 379 3.86 -3.82 22.22
C TYR A 379 4.32 -5.24 22.61
N TYR A 380 5.63 -5.42 22.78
CA TYR A 380 6.26 -6.67 23.18
C TYR A 380 6.39 -6.81 24.70
N ASP A 381 5.80 -5.92 25.49
CA ASP A 381 5.89 -5.91 26.95
C ASP A 381 4.48 -6.07 27.57
N SER A 382 3.86 -7.23 27.30
CA SER A 382 2.55 -7.55 27.89
C SER A 382 2.70 -7.76 29.41
N PRO A 383 1.89 -7.10 30.26
CA PRO A 383 2.01 -7.20 31.72
C PRO A 383 1.93 -8.64 32.28
N GLY A 384 1.18 -9.53 31.61
CA GLY A 384 1.08 -10.94 31.98
C GLY A 384 2.12 -11.85 31.31
N GLY A 385 2.95 -11.29 30.43
CA GLY A 385 3.82 -12.02 29.52
C GLY A 385 3.04 -12.72 28.39
N PHE A 386 3.80 -13.41 27.54
CA PHE A 386 3.25 -14.16 26.42
C PHE A 386 2.99 -15.63 26.76
N LEU A 387 2.03 -16.21 26.06
CA LEU A 387 1.84 -17.65 25.94
C LEU A 387 2.05 -17.99 24.47
N SER A 388 3.09 -18.77 24.18
CA SER A 388 3.29 -19.31 22.83
C SER A 388 2.57 -20.64 22.71
N PHE A 389 1.90 -20.85 21.59
CA PHE A 389 1.21 -22.08 21.27
C PHE A 389 1.76 -22.67 19.97
N ARG A 390 2.19 -23.93 20.02
CA ARG A 390 2.61 -24.67 18.84
C ARG A 390 1.46 -25.57 18.37
N PRO A 391 0.81 -25.28 17.23
CA PRO A 391 -0.21 -26.17 16.69
C PRO A 391 0.39 -27.52 16.32
N ASN A 392 -0.35 -28.59 16.60
CA ASN A 392 -0.03 -29.93 16.15
C ASN A 392 -1.05 -30.32 15.09
N ILE A 393 -0.63 -30.55 13.84
CA ILE A 393 -1.52 -31.00 12.77
C ILE A 393 -1.07 -32.42 12.37
N PRO A 394 -1.92 -33.45 12.56
CA PRO A 394 -1.60 -34.80 12.12
C PRO A 394 -1.34 -34.85 10.61
N LYS A 395 -0.24 -35.48 10.18
CA LYS A 395 0.13 -35.62 8.76
C LYS A 395 -1.01 -36.16 7.89
N ARG A 396 -1.80 -37.10 8.43
CA ARG A 396 -2.96 -37.67 7.74
C ARG A 396 -4.03 -36.65 7.30
N MET A 397 -4.11 -35.50 8.00
CA MET A 397 -5.05 -34.45 7.63
C MET A 397 -4.50 -33.50 6.57
N LEU A 398 -3.19 -33.58 6.29
CA LEU A 398 -2.50 -32.74 5.31
C LEU A 398 -2.19 -33.50 4.02
N LEU A 399 -1.86 -34.79 4.12
CA LEU A 399 -1.25 -35.55 3.02
C LEU A 399 -2.09 -36.73 2.52
N ASP A 400 -3.04 -37.23 3.33
CA ASP A 400 -3.78 -38.43 3.00
C ASP A 400 -5.18 -38.07 2.44
N GLY A 401 -5.70 -38.93 1.57
CA GLY A 401 -7.07 -38.82 1.07
C GLY A 401 -7.27 -37.81 -0.07
N ALA A 402 -8.52 -37.62 -0.48
CA ALA A 402 -8.87 -36.64 -1.50
C ALA A 402 -8.96 -35.23 -0.87
N HIS A 403 -8.32 -34.24 -1.51
CA HIS A 403 -8.40 -32.84 -1.13
C HIS A 403 -9.74 -32.22 -1.58
N THR A 404 -10.81 -32.57 -0.87
CA THR A 404 -12.15 -32.01 -1.09
C THR A 404 -12.44 -30.84 -0.15
N VAL A 405 -13.51 -30.10 -0.43
CA VAL A 405 -14.02 -29.04 0.45
C VAL A 405 -14.29 -29.56 1.86
N GLU A 406 -14.85 -30.77 2.00
CA GLU A 406 -15.11 -31.41 3.30
C GLU A 406 -13.81 -31.69 4.06
N SER A 407 -12.79 -32.24 3.38
CA SER A 407 -11.48 -32.50 3.99
C SER A 407 -10.81 -31.21 4.46
N HIS A 408 -10.96 -30.13 3.68
CA HIS A 408 -10.48 -28.80 4.02
C HIS A 408 -11.17 -28.27 5.29
N PHE A 409 -12.51 -28.32 5.36
CA PHE A 409 -13.23 -27.91 6.56
C PHE A 409 -12.90 -28.77 7.78
N ALA A 410 -12.66 -30.07 7.62
CA ALA A 410 -12.22 -30.93 8.71
C ALA A 410 -10.86 -30.48 9.29
N LEU A 411 -9.90 -30.16 8.40
CA LEU A 411 -8.60 -29.61 8.77
C LEU A 411 -8.73 -28.25 9.47
N VAL A 412 -9.46 -27.30 8.89
CA VAL A 412 -9.70 -25.97 9.46
C VAL A 412 -10.33 -26.08 10.84
N ASN A 413 -11.39 -26.89 10.99
CA ASN A 413 -12.06 -27.08 12.28
C ASN A 413 -11.12 -27.66 13.35
N TYR A 414 -10.23 -28.58 12.96
CA TYR A 414 -9.25 -29.16 13.87
C TYR A 414 -8.22 -28.11 14.35
N GLN A 415 -7.72 -27.26 13.45
CA GLN A 415 -6.83 -26.15 13.81
C GLN A 415 -7.55 -25.13 14.71
N MET A 416 -8.77 -24.73 14.35
CA MET A 416 -9.57 -23.75 15.10
C MET A 416 -9.87 -24.21 16.53
N LYS A 417 -10.09 -25.52 16.74
CA LYS A 417 -10.24 -26.07 18.10
C LYS A 417 -9.01 -25.84 18.96
N GLN A 418 -7.81 -26.04 18.40
CA GLN A 418 -6.58 -25.83 19.16
C GLN A 418 -6.35 -24.35 19.46
N ILE A 419 -6.60 -23.45 18.49
CA ILE A 419 -6.50 -22.00 18.70
C ILE A 419 -7.47 -21.53 19.79
N ARG A 420 -8.73 -22.02 19.78
CA ARG A 420 -9.71 -21.71 20.83
C ARG A 420 -9.22 -22.14 22.21
N THR A 421 -8.64 -23.33 22.33
CA THR A 421 -8.05 -23.80 23.60
C THR A 421 -6.88 -22.93 24.04
N ALA A 422 -5.97 -22.58 23.12
CA ALA A 422 -4.85 -21.71 23.42
C ALA A 422 -5.29 -20.31 23.89
N LEU A 423 -6.29 -19.72 23.23
CA LEU A 423 -6.91 -18.46 23.64
C LEU A 423 -7.56 -18.57 25.03
N ALA A 424 -8.26 -19.65 25.32
CA ALA A 424 -8.86 -19.88 26.63
C ALA A 424 -7.78 -20.00 27.73
N MET A 425 -6.70 -20.73 27.48
CA MET A 425 -5.57 -20.84 28.41
C MET A 425 -4.88 -19.50 28.63
N ALA A 426 -4.61 -18.74 27.56
CA ALA A 426 -4.02 -17.41 27.64
C ALA A 426 -4.89 -16.47 28.49
N SER A 427 -6.20 -16.46 28.26
CA SER A 427 -7.17 -15.68 29.04
C SER A 427 -7.17 -16.06 30.53
N LEU A 428 -7.24 -17.36 30.85
CA LEU A 428 -7.21 -17.85 32.24
C LEU A 428 -5.91 -17.50 32.97
N LEU A 429 -4.78 -17.54 32.26
CA LEU A 429 -3.46 -17.20 32.80
C LEU A 429 -3.18 -15.68 32.77
N LYS A 430 -4.12 -14.87 32.29
CA LYS A 430 -3.97 -13.42 32.07
C LYS A 430 -2.74 -13.09 31.21
N ARG A 431 -2.46 -13.91 30.19
CA ARG A 431 -1.35 -13.77 29.25
C ARG A 431 -1.86 -13.37 27.86
N THR A 432 -0.99 -12.76 27.06
CA THR A 432 -1.24 -12.52 25.64
C THR A 432 -0.84 -13.77 24.84
N LEU A 433 -1.74 -14.32 24.04
CA LEU A 433 -1.39 -15.38 23.09
C LEU A 433 -0.50 -14.77 21.98
N ALA A 434 0.69 -15.33 21.78
CA ALA A 434 1.66 -14.92 20.78
C ALA A 434 1.89 -16.02 19.75
#